data_AF-A0A5Q8CD08-F1
#
_entry.id   AF-A0A5Q8CD08-F1
#
_cell.length_a   1.000
_cell.length_b   1.000
_cell.length_c   1.000
_cell.angle_alpha   90.00
_cell.angle_beta   90.00
_cell.angle_gamma   90.00
#
_symmetry.space_group_name_H-M   'P 1'
#
loop_
_entity.id
_entity.type
_entity.pdbx_description
1 polymer ?
#
loop_
_entity_poly.entity_id
_entity_poly.type
_entity_poly.pdbx_seq_one_letter_code
_entity_poly.pdbx_strand_id
1 'polypeptide(L)'
;MVQGPNMSDILLPAIFTAFTMVRVLKGPWLRNPQYLASGILGAIVGALLLHAFWPAYDDDVIVGGGTGIFGSWAGMALFDAILGVA
;
A
#
# COMPACT_ATOMS: atom_id res chain seq x y z
N MET A 1 24.99 -16.46 -4.83
CA MET A 1 23.53 -16.51 -4.65
C MET A 1 23.14 -15.14 -4.11
N VAL A 2 22.65 -14.26 -4.96
CA VAL A 2 22.13 -12.97 -4.50
C VAL A 2 20.87 -13.30 -3.70
N GLN A 3 20.83 -12.96 -2.41
CA GLN A 3 19.60 -13.07 -1.63
C GLN A 3 18.58 -12.13 -2.27
N GLY A 4 17.45 -12.67 -2.71
CA GLY A 4 16.32 -11.85 -3.09
C GLY A 4 15.79 -11.08 -1.88
N PRO A 5 15.02 -10.00 -2.08
CA PRO A 5 14.45 -9.20 -1.01
C PRO A 5 13.69 -10.07 -0.03
N ASN A 6 13.84 -9.79 1.26
CA ASN A 6 13.03 -10.45 2.28
C ASN A 6 11.64 -9.82 2.32
N MET A 7 10.65 -10.55 2.83
CA MET A 7 9.28 -10.03 2.96
C MET A 7 9.18 -8.72 3.75
N SER A 8 10.08 -8.51 4.72
CA SER A 8 10.18 -7.25 5.46
C SER A 8 10.49 -6.05 4.55
N ASP A 9 11.30 -6.28 3.52
CA ASP A 9 11.83 -5.25 2.62
C ASP A 9 10.74 -4.76 1.65
N ILE A 10 9.70 -5.56 1.47
CA ILE A 10 8.53 -5.25 0.64
C ILE A 10 7.40 -4.65 1.50
N LEU A 11 7.11 -5.25 2.65
CA LEU A 11 5.95 -4.88 3.47
C LEU A 11 6.16 -3.57 4.25
N LEU A 12 7.35 -3.33 4.81
CA LEU A 12 7.61 -2.11 5.57
C LEU A 12 7.46 -0.86 4.69
N PRO A 13 8.06 -0.77 3.49
CA PRO A 13 7.85 0.36 2.60
C PRO A 13 6.40 0.53 2.17
N ALA A 14 5.68 -0.57 1.88
CA ALA A 14 4.27 -0.51 1.52
C ALA A 14 3.42 0.14 2.64
N ILE A 15 3.67 -0.24 3.90
CA ILE A 15 3.00 0.34 5.07
C ILE A 15 3.34 1.83 5.21
N PHE A 16 4.62 2.22 5.17
CA PHE A 16 5.01 3.63 5.27
C PHE A 16 4.43 4.50 4.15
N THR A 17 4.31 3.93 2.96
CA THR A 17 3.68 4.59 1.81
C THR A 17 2.19 4.83 2.06
N ALA A 18 1.47 3.86 2.64
CA ALA A 18 0.07 4.03 3.02
C ALA A 18 -0.14 5.16 4.03
N PHE A 19 0.72 5.29 5.04
CA PHE A 19 0.68 6.43 5.98
C PHE A 19 0.77 7.76 5.24
N THR A 20 1.75 7.88 4.35
CA THR A 20 1.96 9.08 3.55
C THR A 20 0.73 9.38 2.68
N MET A 21 0.20 8.35 2.00
CA MET A 21 -0.93 8.51 1.09
C MET A 21 -2.21 8.94 1.81
N VAL A 22 -2.52 8.33 2.96
CA VAL A 22 -3.68 8.69 3.78
C VAL A 22 -3.54 10.12 4.30
N ARG A 23 -2.31 10.53 4.68
CA ARG A 23 -2.05 11.89 5.16
C ARG A 23 -2.37 12.94 4.11
N VAL A 24 -2.03 12.63 2.86
CA VAL A 24 -2.22 13.49 1.69
C VAL A 24 -3.68 13.52 1.25
N LEU A 25 -4.34 12.37 1.15
CA LEU A 25 -5.69 12.26 0.58
C LEU A 25 -6.82 12.51 1.59
N LYS A 26 -6.69 12.00 2.81
CA LYS A 26 -7.77 11.97 3.82
C LYS A 26 -7.46 12.80 5.07
N GLY A 27 -6.26 13.38 5.16
CA GLY A 27 -5.88 14.32 6.23
C GLY A 27 -5.27 13.63 7.48
N PRO A 28 -5.44 14.20 8.69
CA PRO A 28 -4.80 13.68 9.90
C PRO A 28 -5.24 12.24 10.24
N TRP A 29 -4.28 11.35 10.46
CA TRP A 29 -4.53 9.92 10.72
C TRP A 29 -5.43 9.68 11.93
N LEU A 30 -5.18 10.39 13.04
CA LEU A 30 -5.96 10.23 14.28
C LEU A 30 -7.42 10.65 14.13
N ARG A 31 -7.74 11.46 13.12
CA ARG A 31 -9.11 11.89 12.84
C ARG A 31 -9.85 10.90 11.94
N ASN A 32 -9.10 10.14 11.14
CA ASN A 32 -9.60 9.22 10.11
C ASN A 32 -8.86 7.86 10.17
N PRO A 33 -8.85 7.16 11.32
CA PRO A 33 -8.08 5.93 11.48
C PRO A 33 -8.54 4.78 10.58
N GLN A 34 -9.83 4.74 10.22
CA GLN A 34 -10.39 3.74 9.32
C GLN A 34 -9.80 3.80 7.91
N TYR A 35 -9.50 5.00 7.42
CA TYR A 35 -8.85 5.20 6.12
C TYR A 35 -7.38 4.80 6.16
N LEU A 36 -6.72 5.00 7.30
CA LEU A 36 -5.37 4.50 7.49
C LEU A 36 -5.32 2.97 7.47
N ALA A 37 -6.24 2.32 8.17
CA ALA A 37 -6.34 0.87 8.18
C ALA A 37 -6.62 0.29 6.78
N SER A 38 -7.59 0.86 6.04
CA SER A 38 -7.91 0.41 4.69
C SER A 38 -6.79 0.68 3.69
N GLY A 39 -6.09 1.82 3.81
CA GLY A 39 -4.91 2.14 3.01
C GLY A 39 -3.74 1.19 3.26
N ILE A 40 -3.48 0.82 4.52
CA ILE A 40 -2.44 -0.16 4.87
C ILE A 40 -2.78 -1.54 4.29
N LEU A 41 -4.03 -1.99 4.43
CA LEU A 41 -4.47 -3.26 3.86
C LEU A 41 -4.33 -3.27 2.34
N GLY A 42 -4.76 -2.19 1.67
CA GLY A 42 -4.62 -2.05 0.22
C GLY A 42 -3.17 -2.04 -0.23
N ALA A 43 -2.27 -1.36 0.48
CA ALA A 43 -0.84 -1.34 0.17
C ALA A 43 -0.19 -2.71 0.34
N ILE A 44 -0.51 -3.43 1.43
CA ILE A 44 -0.02 -4.79 1.67
C ILE A 44 -0.50 -5.72 0.57
N VAL A 45 -1.80 -5.70 0.24
CA VAL A 45 -2.35 -6.52 -0.84
C VAL A 45 -1.70 -6.19 -2.18
N GLY A 46 -1.53 -4.90 -2.50
CA GLY A 46 -0.84 -4.47 -3.72
C GLY A 46 0.59 -4.99 -3.80
N ALA A 47 1.36 -4.88 -2.71
CA ALA A 47 2.73 -5.35 -2.64
C ALA A 47 2.82 -6.90 -2.73
N LEU A 48 1.89 -7.62 -2.11
CA LEU A 48 1.82 -9.08 -2.21
C LEU A 48 1.43 -9.54 -3.62
N LEU A 49 0.54 -8.82 -4.32
CA LEU A 49 0.21 -9.10 -5.71
C LEU A 49 1.40 -8.84 -6.63
N LEU A 50 2.15 -7.76 -6.42
CA LEU A 50 3.39 -7.50 -7.17
C LEU A 50 4.38 -8.65 -6.97
N HIS A 51 4.61 -9.03 -5.72
CA HIS A 51 5.51 -10.14 -5.39
C HIS A 51 5.05 -11.47 -6.03
N ALA A 52 3.74 -11.75 -6.05
CA ALA A 52 3.20 -13.01 -6.56
C ALA A 52 3.28 -13.12 -8.09
N PHE A 53 3.01 -12.03 -8.81
CA PHE A 53 2.97 -12.03 -10.28
C PHE A 53 4.29 -11.59 -10.91
N TRP A 54 5.06 -10.77 -10.21
CA TRP A 54 6.23 -10.08 -10.75
C TRP A 54 7.32 -9.80 -9.70
N PRO A 55 7.84 -10.87 -9.05
CA PRO A 55 8.82 -10.74 -7.95
C PRO A 55 10.13 -10.06 -8.37
N ALA A 56 10.44 -10.04 -9.67
CA ALA A 56 11.62 -9.34 -10.19
C ALA A 56 11.58 -7.81 -9.98
N TYR A 57 10.42 -7.25 -9.66
CA TYR A 57 10.23 -5.82 -9.45
C TYR A 57 10.12 -5.40 -7.98
N ASP A 58 10.30 -6.32 -7.04
CA ASP A 58 10.23 -6.01 -5.61
C ASP A 58 11.31 -5.03 -5.15
N ASP A 59 12.49 -5.10 -5.79
CA ASP A 59 13.64 -4.23 -5.49
C ASP A 59 13.58 -2.87 -6.20
N ASP A 60 12.67 -2.72 -7.18
CA ASP A 60 12.56 -1.50 -7.96
C ASP A 60 11.77 -0.46 -7.15
N VAL A 61 12.46 0.58 -6.71
CA VAL A 61 11.89 1.69 -5.95
C VAL A 61 10.70 2.33 -6.67
N ILE A 62 10.71 2.36 -8.00
CA ILE A 62 9.64 2.96 -8.82
C ILE A 62 8.43 2.02 -8.86
N VAL A 63 8.65 0.73 -9.11
CA VAL A 63 7.55 -0.24 -9.23
C VAL A 63 7.00 -0.61 -7.86
N GLY A 64 7.84 -0.97 -6.89
CA GLY A 64 7.43 -1.24 -5.51
C GLY A 64 6.78 -0.03 -4.83
N GLY A 65 7.37 1.16 -5.00
CA GLY A 65 6.80 2.42 -4.49
C GLY A 65 5.46 2.76 -5.14
N GLY A 66 5.39 2.66 -6.48
CA GLY A 66 4.15 2.87 -7.22
C GLY A 66 3.05 1.90 -6.78
N THR A 67 3.38 0.63 -6.57
CA THR A 67 2.40 -0.38 -6.15
C THR A 67 1.88 -0.14 -4.73
N GLY A 68 2.73 0.34 -3.81
CA GLY A 68 2.29 0.79 -2.49
C GLY A 68 1.35 1.99 -2.54
N ILE A 69 1.63 2.95 -3.42
CA ILE A 69 0.77 4.13 -3.66
C ILE A 69 -0.59 3.70 -4.23
N PHE A 70 -0.60 2.94 -5.34
CA PHE A 70 -1.83 2.49 -5.98
C PHE A 70 -2.63 1.51 -5.11
N GLY A 71 -1.95 0.60 -4.41
CA GLY A 71 -2.56 -0.32 -3.46
C GLY A 71 -3.26 0.43 -2.33
N SER A 72 -2.60 1.41 -1.72
CA SER A 72 -3.22 2.20 -0.65
C SER A 72 -4.42 3.02 -1.13
N TRP A 73 -4.33 3.64 -2.30
CA TRP A 73 -5.44 4.36 -2.92
C TRP A 73 -6.61 3.42 -3.23
N ALA A 74 -6.35 2.27 -3.85
CA ALA A 74 -7.37 1.28 -4.17
C ALA A 74 -8.05 0.71 -2.91
N GLY A 75 -7.29 0.47 -1.83
CA GLY A 75 -7.84 0.05 -0.55
C GLY A 75 -8.79 1.09 0.06
N MET A 76 -8.42 2.37 0.00
CA MET A 76 -9.29 3.46 0.45
C MET A 76 -10.52 3.63 -0.46
N ALA A 77 -10.36 3.55 -1.78
CA ALA A 77 -11.44 3.68 -2.74
C ALA A 77 -12.45 2.53 -2.62
N LEU A 78 -11.99 1.30 -2.40
CA LEU A 78 -12.85 0.15 -2.13
C LEU A 78 -13.60 0.32 -0.81
N PHE A 79 -12.94 0.85 0.22
CA PHE A 79 -13.58 1.15 1.50
C PHE A 79 -14.70 2.20 1.33
N ASP A 80 -14.46 3.27 0.56
CA ASP A 80 -15.48 4.27 0.22
C ASP A 80 -16.66 3.65 -0.54
N ALA A 81 -16.38 2.79 -1.52
CA ALA A 81 -17.40 2.10 -2.31
C ALA A 81 -18.28 1.16 -1.46
N ILE A 82 -17.69 0.42 -0.52
CA ILE A 82 -18.43 -0.47 0.40
C ILE A 82 -19.36 0.34 1.31
N LEU A 83 -18.92 1.51 1.75
CA LEU A 83 -19.71 2.38 2.64
C LEU A 83 -20.71 3.28 1.89
N GLY A 84 -20.69 3.30 0.55
CA GLY A 84 -21.53 4.18 -0.26
C GLY A 84 -21.18 5.66 -0.11
N VAL A 85 -19.91 5.95 0.22
CA VAL A 85 -19.39 7.32 0.40
C VAL A 85 -18.79 7.87 -0.91
N ALA A 86 -18.59 7.00 -1.90
CA ALA A 86 -18.03 7.31 -3.23
C ALA A 86 -18.99 8.10 -4.13
#